data_AF-A0A2R5L2A7-F1
#
_entry.id   AF-A0A2R5L2A7-F1
#
_cell.length_a   1.000
_cell.length_b   1.000
_cell.length_c   1.000
_cell.angle_alpha   90.00
_cell.angle_beta   90.00
_cell.angle_gamma   90.00
#
_symmetry.space_group_name_H-M   'P 1'
#
loop_
_entity.id
_entity.type
_entity.pdbx_description
1 polymer ?
#
loop_
_entity_poly.entity_id
_entity_poly.type
_entity_poly.pdbx_seq_one_letter_code
_entity_poly.pdbx_strand_id
1 'polypeptide(L)'
;DLLTFFEGNEREQLNELFRPVYLQLVDTFLHKSLLPPDEALSAEERELFRCYRQDICDSYMYTYFILKCGMLEQLERHLHNSVARIQRDPEDWRPLEALLHAYASVAETVADSDTYYVPRFIQSIPQIPFGENIHLITVT
;
A
#
# COMPACT_ATOMS: atom_id res chain seq x y z
N ASP A 1 -21.00 -3.25 10.56
CA ASP A 1 -20.15 -2.09 10.22
C ASP A 1 -20.59 -0.84 10.97
N LEU A 2 -19.66 -0.10 11.57
CA LEU A 2 -19.99 1.19 12.20
C LEU A 2 -20.54 2.21 11.19
N LEU A 3 -20.13 2.10 9.92
CA LEU A 3 -20.55 2.99 8.83
C LEU A 3 -21.93 2.66 8.25
N THR A 4 -22.53 1.51 8.58
CA THR A 4 -23.91 1.18 8.19
C THR A 4 -24.95 1.74 9.15
N PHE A 5 -24.54 2.29 10.29
CA PHE A 5 -25.45 2.85 11.30
C PHE A 5 -25.80 4.32 11.03
N PHE A 6 -25.01 5.01 10.20
CA PHE A 6 -25.19 6.41 9.86
C PHE A 6 -25.73 6.52 8.43
N GLU A 7 -26.82 7.26 8.26
CA GLU A 7 -27.50 7.43 6.96
C GLU A 7 -27.24 8.82 6.38
N GLY A 8 -27.10 8.89 5.05
CA GLY A 8 -27.01 10.16 4.31
C GLY A 8 -25.85 11.07 4.75
N ASN A 9 -26.19 12.31 5.11
CA ASN A 9 -25.25 13.39 5.38
C ASN A 9 -24.32 13.12 6.59
N GLU A 10 -24.79 12.39 7.61
CA GLU A 10 -23.96 12.06 8.78
C GLU A 10 -22.79 11.14 8.41
N ARG A 11 -23.03 10.18 7.51
CA ARG A 11 -21.98 9.29 7.01
C ARG A 11 -20.94 10.06 6.18
N GLU A 12 -21.37 11.02 5.38
CA GLU A 12 -20.47 11.86 4.59
C GLU A 12 -19.61 12.76 5.50
N GLN A 13 -20.20 13.37 6.52
CA GLN A 13 -19.48 14.17 7.52
C GLN A 13 -18.45 13.35 8.31
N LEU A 14 -18.83 12.14 8.74
CA LEU A 14 -17.91 11.23 9.43
C LEU A 14 -16.78 10.77 8.51
N ASN A 15 -17.08 10.45 7.25
CA ASN A 15 -16.06 10.10 6.27
C ASN A 15 -15.07 11.24 6.08
N GLU A 16 -15.52 12.48 5.92
CA GLU A 16 -14.62 13.64 5.79
C GLU A 16 -13.81 13.90 7.06
N LEU A 17 -14.41 13.71 8.25
CA LEU A 17 -13.73 13.86 9.52
C LEU A 17 -12.60 12.82 9.70
N PHE A 18 -12.84 11.56 9.31
CA PHE A 18 -11.87 10.47 9.49
C PHE A 18 -10.94 10.27 8.29
N ARG A 19 -11.25 10.82 7.11
CA ARG A 19 -10.39 10.78 5.91
C ARG A 19 -8.90 11.05 6.21
N PRO A 20 -8.51 12.14 6.90
CA PRO A 20 -7.10 12.39 7.20
C PRO A 20 -6.46 11.31 8.08
N VAL A 21 -7.22 10.73 9.02
CA VAL A 21 -6.75 9.64 9.90
C VAL A 21 -6.47 8.39 9.08
N TYR A 22 -7.36 8.02 8.16
CA TYR A 22 -7.16 6.86 7.29
C TYR A 22 -6.03 7.08 6.28
N LEU A 23 -5.83 8.30 5.77
CA LEU A 23 -4.67 8.60 4.92
C LEU A 23 -3.35 8.41 5.70
N GLN A 24 -3.29 8.87 6.95
CA GLN A 24 -2.13 8.65 7.81
C GLN A 24 -1.96 7.17 8.18
N LEU A 25 -3.06 6.42 8.27
CA LEU A 25 -3.02 4.98 8.50
C LEU A 25 -2.36 4.24 7.32
N VAL A 26 -2.67 4.63 6.07
CA VAL A 26 -1.99 4.10 4.87
C VAL A 26 -0.48 4.33 4.96
N ASP A 27 -0.05 5.55 5.32
CA ASP A 27 1.38 5.87 5.49
C ASP A 27 2.03 5.01 6.58
N THR A 28 1.30 4.79 7.68
CA THR A 28 1.75 3.98 8.80
C THR A 28 1.88 2.51 8.39
N PHE A 29 0.92 1.97 7.67
CA PHE A 29 0.96 0.60 7.16
C PHE A 29 2.10 0.38 6.19
N LEU A 30 2.34 1.30 5.25
CA LEU A 30 3.50 1.23 4.36
C LEU A 30 4.82 1.21 5.13
N HIS A 31 4.95 2.10 6.13
CA HIS A 31 6.16 2.14 6.96
C HIS A 31 6.34 0.87 7.82
N LYS A 32 5.25 0.34 8.38
CA LYS A 32 5.29 -0.86 9.24
C LYS A 32 5.45 -2.16 8.45
N SER A 33 5.14 -2.15 7.16
CA SER A 33 5.31 -3.30 6.25
C SER A 33 6.69 -3.38 5.61
N LEU A 34 7.57 -2.39 5.86
CA LEU A 34 8.94 -2.40 5.35
C LEU A 34 9.67 -3.64 5.83
N LEU A 35 10.25 -4.39 4.89
CA LEU A 35 11.11 -5.51 5.23
C LEU A 35 12.29 -5.04 6.08
N PRO A 36 12.62 -5.77 7.16
CA PRO A 36 13.83 -5.52 7.91
C PRO A 36 15.06 -5.94 7.07
N PRO A 37 16.27 -5.51 7.44
CA PRO A 37 17.50 -6.03 6.84
C PRO A 37 17.58 -7.57 6.94
N ASP A 38 18.17 -8.23 5.93
CA ASP A 38 18.15 -9.70 5.75
C ASP A 38 18.66 -10.53 6.94
N GLU A 39 19.46 -9.95 7.83
CA GLU A 39 20.05 -10.62 9.00
C GLU A 39 19.33 -10.30 10.32
N ALA A 40 18.24 -9.52 10.29
CA ALA A 40 17.65 -8.96 11.49
C ALA A 40 16.74 -9.92 12.27
N LEU A 41 16.20 -10.97 11.63
CA LEU A 41 15.15 -11.82 12.20
C LEU A 41 15.52 -13.30 12.18
N SER A 42 15.16 -14.01 13.25
CA SER A 42 15.10 -15.46 13.28
C SER A 42 14.00 -16.01 12.35
N ALA A 43 14.01 -17.32 12.10
CA ALA A 43 12.99 -17.96 11.27
C ALA A 43 11.57 -17.80 11.84
N GLU A 44 11.41 -17.87 13.17
CA GLU A 44 10.12 -17.67 13.84
C GLU A 44 9.65 -16.22 13.71
N GLU A 45 10.54 -15.25 13.94
CA GLU A 45 10.22 -13.83 13.79
C GLU A 45 9.86 -13.46 12.35
N ARG A 46 10.52 -14.07 11.36
CA ARG A 46 10.18 -13.88 9.95
C ARG A 46 8.78 -14.37 9.62
N GLU A 47 8.38 -15.52 10.17
CA GLU A 47 7.02 -16.04 9.98
C GLU A 47 5.97 -15.17 10.69
N LEU A 48 6.25 -14.72 11.91
CA LEU A 48 5.40 -13.75 12.60
C LEU A 48 5.25 -12.45 11.82
N PHE A 49 6.34 -11.95 11.23
CA PHE A 49 6.33 -10.75 10.41
C PHE A 49 5.55 -10.96 9.10
N ARG A 50 5.63 -12.15 8.49
CA ARG A 50 4.83 -12.51 7.31
C ARG A 50 3.34 -12.46 7.63
N CYS A 51 2.91 -13.06 8.75
CA CYS A 51 1.52 -12.98 9.22
C CYS A 51 1.09 -11.53 9.52
N TYR A 52 1.96 -10.74 10.16
CA TYR A 52 1.69 -9.33 10.42
C TYR A 52 1.45 -8.51 9.14
N ARG A 53 2.26 -8.74 8.09
CA ARG A 53 2.05 -8.11 6.78
C ARG A 53 0.73 -8.53 6.14
N GLN A 54 0.31 -9.79 6.32
CA GLN A 54 -1.00 -10.25 5.87
C GLN A 54 -2.14 -9.51 6.61
N ASP A 55 -2.05 -9.33 7.92
CA ASP A 55 -3.06 -8.58 8.69
C ASP A 55 -3.16 -7.11 8.24
N ILE A 56 -2.02 -6.49 7.87
CA ILE A 56 -2.00 -5.16 7.25
C ILE A 56 -2.70 -5.19 5.88
N CYS A 57 -2.43 -6.20 5.05
CA CYS A 57 -3.05 -6.36 3.74
C CYS A 57 -4.58 -6.48 3.85
N ASP A 58 -5.06 -7.29 4.79
CA ASP A 58 -6.49 -7.43 5.06
C ASP A 58 -7.09 -6.10 5.56
N SER A 59 -6.31 -5.30 6.30
CA SER A 59 -6.70 -3.96 6.76
C SER A 59 -6.75 -2.91 5.66
N TYR A 60 -5.96 -3.06 4.59
CA TYR A 60 -6.00 -2.15 3.44
C TYR A 60 -7.34 -2.21 2.71
N MET A 61 -7.97 -3.38 2.63
CA MET A 61 -9.32 -3.52 2.05
C MET A 61 -10.34 -2.60 2.75
N TYR A 62 -10.39 -2.65 4.09
CA TYR A 62 -11.28 -1.78 4.88
C TYR A 62 -10.94 -0.30 4.75
N THR A 63 -9.66 0.01 4.64
CA THR A 63 -9.17 1.39 4.44
C THR A 63 -9.59 1.93 3.07
N TYR A 64 -9.52 1.09 2.02
CA TYR A 64 -10.01 1.43 0.68
C TYR A 64 -11.51 1.70 0.66
N PHE A 65 -12.32 0.97 1.43
CA PHE A 65 -13.76 1.23 1.51
C PHE A 65 -14.11 2.64 1.99
N ILE A 66 -13.25 3.24 2.83
CA ILE A 66 -13.44 4.58 3.38
C ILE A 66 -12.83 5.65 2.46
N LEU A 67 -11.59 5.43 2.01
CA LEU A 67 -10.84 6.43 1.25
C LEU A 67 -11.13 6.42 -0.25
N LYS A 68 -11.48 5.26 -0.81
CA LYS A 68 -11.67 5.03 -2.25
C LYS A 68 -10.50 5.58 -3.07
N CYS A 69 -10.77 6.51 -3.98
CA CYS A 69 -9.75 7.17 -4.80
C CYS A 69 -8.64 7.84 -3.99
N GLY A 70 -8.94 8.34 -2.79
CA GLY A 70 -7.94 8.98 -1.93
C GLY A 70 -6.83 8.01 -1.50
N MET A 71 -7.12 6.71 -1.36
CA MET A 71 -6.09 5.73 -1.09
C MET A 71 -5.21 5.49 -2.32
N LEU A 72 -5.81 5.39 -3.51
CA LEU A 72 -5.08 5.16 -4.76
C LEU A 72 -4.17 6.36 -5.11
N GLU A 73 -4.65 7.58 -4.87
CA GLU A 73 -3.85 8.81 -4.97
C GLU A 73 -2.65 8.78 -4.02
N GLN A 74 -2.87 8.36 -2.76
CA GLN A 74 -1.82 8.22 -1.77
C GLN A 74 -0.75 7.21 -2.21
N LEU A 75 -1.18 6.03 -2.70
CA LEU A 75 -0.27 4.99 -3.19
C LEU A 75 0.51 5.46 -4.43
N GLU A 76 -0.13 6.17 -5.37
CA GLU A 76 0.54 6.72 -6.54
C GLU A 76 1.61 7.74 -6.14
N ARG A 77 1.35 8.61 -5.15
CA ARG A 77 2.36 9.54 -4.64
C ARG A 77 3.57 8.81 -4.05
N HIS A 78 3.33 7.74 -3.28
CA HIS A 78 4.41 6.91 -2.76
C HIS A 78 5.17 6.17 -3.86
N LEU A 79 4.51 5.81 -4.96
CA LEU A 79 5.14 5.15 -6.10
C LEU A 79 6.16 6.06 -6.76
N HIS A 80 5.75 7.28 -7.12
CA HIS A 80 6.66 8.26 -7.69
C HIS A 80 7.85 8.55 -6.77
N ASN A 81 7.60 8.71 -5.47
CA ASN A 81 8.65 8.96 -4.49
C ASN A 81 9.61 7.76 -4.36
N SER A 82 9.09 6.54 -4.31
CA SER A 82 9.91 5.33 -4.12
C SER A 82 10.71 4.99 -5.39
N VAL A 83 10.13 5.20 -6.58
CA VAL A 83 10.84 5.08 -7.87
C VAL A 83 11.98 6.11 -7.95
N ALA A 84 11.74 7.36 -7.56
CA ALA A 84 12.80 8.37 -7.55
C ALA A 84 13.93 8.03 -6.53
N ARG A 85 13.58 7.43 -5.39
CA ARG A 85 14.55 6.99 -4.37
C ARG A 85 15.43 5.86 -4.90
N ILE A 86 14.85 4.79 -5.45
CA ILE A 86 15.61 3.64 -5.95
C ILE A 86 16.48 4.00 -7.18
N GLN A 87 16.03 4.94 -8.01
CA GLN A 87 16.84 5.47 -9.13
C GLN A 87 18.08 6.23 -8.64
N ARG A 88 18.01 6.85 -7.46
CA ARG A 88 19.14 7.55 -6.84
C ARG A 88 20.04 6.60 -6.04
N ASP A 89 19.44 5.63 -5.36
CA ASP A 89 20.11 4.66 -4.50
C ASP A 89 19.44 3.28 -4.65
N PRO A 90 20.02 2.37 -5.43
CA PRO A 90 19.47 1.02 -5.63
C PRO A 90 19.27 0.21 -4.33
N GLU A 91 20.00 0.51 -3.25
CA GLU A 91 19.86 -0.18 -1.96
C GLU A 91 18.60 0.26 -1.16
N ASP A 92 17.93 1.33 -1.59
CA ASP A 92 16.71 1.86 -0.99
C ASP A 92 15.44 1.26 -1.62
N TRP A 93 15.46 -0.04 -1.89
CA TRP A 93 14.38 -0.77 -2.59
C TRP A 93 13.19 -1.15 -1.69
N ARG A 94 13.39 -1.23 -0.37
CA ARG A 94 12.37 -1.68 0.60
C ARG A 94 11.08 -0.86 0.60
N PRO A 95 11.09 0.49 0.48
CA PRO A 95 9.87 1.28 0.35
C PRO A 95 9.04 0.93 -0.89
N LEU A 96 9.73 0.67 -2.01
CA LEU A 96 9.08 0.27 -3.25
C LEU A 96 8.50 -1.15 -3.14
N GLU A 97 9.21 -2.09 -2.51
CA GLU A 97 8.68 -3.42 -2.23
C GLU A 97 7.42 -3.37 -1.37
N ALA A 98 7.44 -2.63 -0.25
CA ALA A 98 6.29 -2.52 0.65
C ALA A 98 5.07 -1.90 -0.06
N LEU A 99 5.33 -0.95 -0.95
CA LEU A 99 4.29 -0.33 -1.76
C LEU A 99 3.71 -1.29 -2.80
N LEU A 100 4.54 -2.06 -3.50
CA LEU A 100 4.07 -3.07 -4.46
C LEU A 100 3.25 -4.17 -3.77
N HIS A 101 3.65 -4.56 -2.56
CA HIS A 101 2.88 -5.47 -1.72
C HIS A 101 1.51 -4.88 -1.34
N ALA A 102 1.46 -3.59 -1.00
CA ALA A 102 0.19 -2.88 -0.77
C ALA A 102 -0.69 -2.86 -2.04
N TYR A 103 -0.12 -2.54 -3.21
CA TYR A 103 -0.86 -2.60 -4.49
C TYR A 103 -1.43 -4.00 -4.75
N ALA A 104 -0.66 -5.06 -4.52
CA ALA A 104 -1.12 -6.43 -4.69
C ALA A 104 -2.31 -6.76 -3.77
N SER A 105 -2.26 -6.33 -2.50
CA SER A 105 -3.35 -6.58 -1.54
C SER A 105 -4.66 -5.88 -1.89
N VAL A 106 -4.59 -4.71 -2.53
CA VAL A 106 -5.79 -3.93 -2.89
C VAL A 106 -6.31 -4.27 -4.28
N ALA A 107 -5.51 -4.93 -5.13
CA ALA A 107 -5.84 -5.21 -6.53
C ALA A 107 -7.19 -5.92 -6.71
N GLU A 108 -7.55 -6.86 -5.81
CA GLU A 108 -8.83 -7.58 -5.85
C GLU A 108 -10.02 -6.74 -5.31
N THR A 109 -9.73 -5.66 -4.57
CA THR A 109 -10.75 -4.79 -3.96
C THR A 109 -11.06 -3.56 -4.81
N VAL A 110 -10.12 -3.12 -5.66
CA VAL A 110 -10.34 -1.95 -6.52
C VAL A 110 -11.55 -2.20 -7.42
N ALA A 111 -12.44 -1.23 -7.50
CA ALA A 111 -13.61 -1.34 -8.36
C ALA A 111 -13.19 -1.47 -9.84
N ASP A 112 -13.78 -2.41 -10.56
CA ASP A 112 -13.59 -2.59 -12.01
C ASP A 112 -13.87 -1.31 -12.82
N SER A 113 -14.63 -0.38 -12.23
CA SER A 113 -14.91 0.95 -12.79
C SER A 113 -13.78 1.96 -12.64
N ASP A 114 -12.66 1.64 -11.98
CA ASP A 114 -11.52 2.54 -11.89
C ASP A 114 -10.79 2.62 -13.25
N THR A 115 -11.00 3.72 -13.95
CA THR A 115 -10.38 3.99 -15.25
C THR A 115 -9.22 4.97 -15.15
N TYR A 116 -8.78 5.34 -13.95
CA TYR A 116 -7.78 6.39 -13.75
C TYR A 116 -6.52 5.88 -13.08
N TYR A 117 -6.60 5.37 -11.84
CA TYR A 117 -5.43 5.01 -11.07
C TYR A 117 -4.84 3.65 -11.49
N VAL A 118 -5.68 2.66 -11.79
CA VAL A 118 -5.21 1.35 -12.24
C VAL A 118 -4.45 1.46 -13.57
N PRO A 119 -4.98 2.11 -14.63
CA PRO A 119 -4.22 2.29 -15.87
C PRO A 119 -2.91 3.05 -15.67
N ARG A 120 -2.88 4.08 -14.80
CA ARG A 120 -1.67 4.85 -14.51
C ARG A 120 -0.62 4.02 -13.79
N PHE A 121 -1.02 3.17 -12.85
CA PHE A 121 -0.13 2.19 -12.24
C PHE A 121 0.48 1.26 -13.29
N ILE A 122 -0.35 0.67 -14.18
CA ILE A 122 0.16 -0.20 -15.26
C ILE A 122 1.15 0.53 -16.18
N GLN A 123 0.89 1.80 -16.50
CA GLN A 123 1.80 2.63 -17.30
C GLN A 123 3.12 2.94 -16.60
N SER A 124 3.16 2.90 -15.26
CA SER A 124 4.37 3.13 -14.47
C SER A 124 5.25 1.88 -14.34
N ILE A 125 4.72 0.67 -14.56
CA ILE A 125 5.46 -0.61 -14.43
C ILE A 125 6.80 -0.60 -15.18
N PRO A 126 6.92 -0.11 -16.43
CA PRO A 126 8.19 -0.09 -17.14
C PRO A 126 9.28 0.79 -16.50
N GLN A 127 8.91 1.72 -15.61
CA GLN A 127 9.83 2.62 -14.91
C GLN A 127 10.38 2.01 -13.62
N ILE A 128 9.81 0.89 -13.18
CA ILE A 128 10.20 0.18 -11.97
C ILE A 128 11.40 -0.72 -12.30
N PRO A 129 12.55 -0.60 -11.61
CA PRO A 129 13.79 -1.29 -11.98
C PRO A 129 13.82 -2.75 -11.49
N PHE A 130 12.87 -3.57 -11.94
CA PHE A 130 12.73 -4.99 -11.56
C PHE A 130 13.96 -5.84 -11.91
N GLY A 131 14.58 -5.60 -13.07
CA GLY A 131 15.73 -6.39 -13.54
C GLY A 131 17.02 -6.13 -12.77
N GLU A 132 17.13 -4.97 -12.13
CA GLU A 132 18.32 -4.56 -11.36
C GLU A 132 18.13 -4.81 -9.85
N ASN A 133 16.89 -5.10 -9.41
CA ASN A 133 16.54 -5.29 -8.01
C ASN A 133 15.73 -6.57 -7.82
N ILE A 134 16.42 -7.71 -7.78
CA ILE A 134 15.80 -9.03 -7.60
C ILE A 134 14.94 -9.11 -6.34
N HIS A 135 15.27 -8.33 -5.31
CA HIS A 135 14.52 -8.22 -4.07
C HIS A 135 13.07 -7.75 -4.26
N LEU A 136 12.76 -7.02 -5.34
CA LEU A 136 11.39 -6.61 -5.68
C LEU A 136 10.52 -7.79 -6.20
N ILE A 137 11.14 -8.92 -6.57
CA ILE A 137 10.48 -10.08 -7.20
C ILE A 137 10.44 -11.28 -6.24
N THR A 138 11.41 -11.41 -5.33
CA THR A 138 11.61 -12.62 -4.52
C THR A 138 10.82 -12.67 -3.21
N VAL A 139 10.07 -11.63 -2.84
CA VAL A 139 9.39 -11.56 -1.53
C VAL A 139 7.87 -11.63 -1.69
N THR A 140 7.40 -12.83 -2.07
CA THR A 140 6.02 -13.30 -1.88
C THR A 140 6.06 -14.62 -1.14
#